data_AF-L1J7B0-F1
#
_entry.id   AF-L1J7B0-F1
#
_cell.length_a   1.000
_cell.length_b   1.000
_cell.length_c   1.000
_cell.angle_alpha   90.00
_cell.angle_beta   90.00
_cell.angle_gamma   90.00
#
_symmetry.space_group_name_H-M   'P 1'
#
loop_
_entity.id
_entity.type
_entity.pdbx_description
1 polymer ?
#
loop_
_entity_poly.entity_id
_entity_poly.type
_entity_poly.pdbx_seq_one_letter_code
_entity_poly.pdbx_strand_id
1 'polypeptide(L)'
;MAVTVMRSKRTCWCWCWCWCWCWCWCWCWKRVTLAHSFRKMSRAKYSRAEDIQILNFLLGQEGNLRMQGNKLWQEAENAKITSRSWQSMREHFRKELHAEYQDLRNRNLTKVPSPKYATSEQQEETIDEHSANEEEKTIGQTLVAKQTRQTESMKQVEDIMRETKRSKHAVIHAGIIFNGKMELAVQYLKGELSDELLRTQWSFAEDMYLIEENETVRDVLFEGEKPTDKFLVDLIHTRGKQAVADRFEWIHRSANDSAR
;
A
#
# COMPACT_ATOMS: atom_id res chain seq x y z
N MET A 1 -27.48 -51.33 13.03
CA MET A 1 -27.62 -50.18 13.95
C MET A 1 -27.40 -48.92 13.12
N ALA A 2 -28.47 -48.21 12.77
CA ALA A 2 -28.42 -47.05 11.88
C ALA A 2 -28.67 -45.77 12.69
N VAL A 3 -27.70 -44.86 12.67
CA VAL A 3 -27.76 -43.55 13.33
C VAL A 3 -28.43 -42.56 12.39
N THR A 4 -29.57 -42.01 12.80
CA THR A 4 -30.32 -41.00 12.06
C THR A 4 -29.79 -39.60 12.41
N VAL A 5 -29.23 -38.90 11.43
CA VAL A 5 -28.82 -37.48 11.54
C VAL A 5 -30.02 -36.58 11.28
N MET A 6 -30.49 -35.87 12.31
CA MET A 6 -31.50 -34.82 12.18
C MET A 6 -30.89 -33.56 11.54
N ARG A 7 -31.27 -33.27 10.29
CA ARG A 7 -31.07 -31.95 9.65
C ARG A 7 -32.17 -31.00 10.08
N SER A 8 -31.86 -30.05 10.95
CA SER A 8 -32.71 -28.90 11.28
C SER A 8 -32.77 -27.94 10.10
N LYS A 9 -33.88 -27.97 9.36
CA LYS A 9 -34.20 -26.98 8.32
C LYS A 9 -34.97 -25.83 8.97
N ARG A 10 -34.31 -24.67 9.16
CA ARG A 10 -35.03 -23.40 9.36
C ARG A 10 -35.70 -23.04 8.04
N THR A 11 -37.00 -23.30 7.94
CA THR A 11 -37.82 -22.89 6.81
C THR A 11 -38.42 -21.53 7.13
N CYS A 12 -37.87 -20.45 6.55
CA CYS A 12 -38.64 -19.24 6.37
C CYS A 12 -39.56 -19.47 5.16
N TRP A 13 -40.84 -19.70 5.44
CA TRP A 13 -41.89 -19.66 4.44
C TRP A 13 -42.12 -18.22 4.02
N CYS A 14 -41.66 -17.85 2.82
CA CYS A 14 -42.21 -16.72 2.08
C CYS A 14 -42.85 -17.25 0.81
N TRP A 15 -44.12 -17.63 0.92
CA TRP A 15 -45.01 -17.69 -0.23
C TRP A 15 -45.41 -16.26 -0.59
N CYS A 16 -44.81 -15.72 -1.65
CA CYS A 16 -45.32 -14.53 -2.32
C CYS A 16 -45.28 -14.77 -3.84
N TRP A 17 -46.31 -15.46 -4.33
CA TRP A 17 -46.78 -15.26 -5.69
C TRP A 17 -47.65 -13.99 -5.69
N CYS A 18 -47.03 -12.86 -6.00
CA CYS A 18 -47.76 -11.68 -6.44
C CYS A 18 -46.91 -10.92 -7.45
N TRP A 19 -47.28 -11.06 -8.71
CA TRP A 19 -47.01 -10.06 -9.73
C TRP A 19 -47.73 -8.77 -9.33
N CYS A 20 -47.03 -7.93 -8.57
CA CYS A 20 -47.41 -6.55 -8.40
C CYS A 20 -46.14 -5.71 -8.43
N TRP A 21 -45.97 -4.95 -9.51
CA TRP A 21 -45.13 -3.77 -9.53
C TRP A 21 -45.64 -2.81 -8.44
N CYS A 22 -45.10 -2.93 -7.24
CA CYS A 22 -45.28 -1.95 -6.19
C CYS A 22 -43.93 -1.73 -5.53
N TRP A 23 -43.34 -0.58 -5.84
CA TRP A 23 -42.39 0.10 -4.98
C TRP A 23 -42.90 0.09 -3.55
N CYS A 24 -42.33 -0.76 -2.71
CA CYS A 24 -42.56 -0.73 -1.27
C CYS A 24 -41.21 -0.62 -0.55
N TRP A 25 -40.66 0.60 -0.60
CA TRP A 25 -39.77 1.11 0.44
C TRP A 25 -40.55 1.13 1.76
N CYS A 26 -40.52 0.03 2.51
CA CYS A 26 -41.07 0.01 3.86
C CYS A 26 -39.95 0.28 4.87
N TRP A 27 -39.73 1.56 5.11
CA TRP A 27 -39.09 2.10 6.29
C TRP A 27 -39.72 1.52 7.57
N CYS A 28 -38.93 0.81 8.36
CA CYS A 28 -39.25 0.54 9.77
C CYS A 28 -38.00 0.73 10.64
N TRP A 29 -37.53 1.98 10.70
CA TRP A 29 -36.52 2.44 11.64
C TRP A 29 -37.00 3.74 12.29
N LYS A 30 -37.95 3.63 13.23
CA LYS A 30 -38.18 4.67 14.23
C LYS A 30 -37.09 4.56 15.29
N ARG A 31 -35.90 5.09 14.98
CA ARG A 31 -34.87 5.41 15.97
C ARG A 31 -34.75 6.92 15.98
N VAL A 32 -35.02 7.50 17.15
CA VAL A 32 -35.00 8.94 17.45
C VAL A 32 -33.71 9.55 16.90
N THR A 33 -33.80 10.18 15.72
CA THR A 33 -32.76 11.03 15.19
C THR A 33 -32.92 12.39 15.86
N LEU A 34 -32.22 12.58 16.97
CA LEU A 34 -31.74 13.91 17.34
C LEU A 34 -30.91 14.39 16.17
N ALA A 35 -31.56 15.12 15.26
CA ALA A 35 -30.93 15.81 14.15
C ALA A 35 -30.06 16.92 14.75
N HIS A 36 -28.87 16.55 15.23
CA HIS A 36 -27.76 17.49 15.32
C HIS A 36 -27.52 17.97 13.90
N SER A 37 -28.02 19.17 13.62
CA SER A 37 -27.60 19.99 12.51
C SER A 37 -26.10 20.25 12.71
N PHE A 38 -25.27 19.29 12.33
CA PHE A 38 -23.87 19.52 12.04
C PHE A 38 -23.88 20.47 10.85
N ARG A 39 -23.97 21.77 11.14
CA ARG A 39 -23.61 22.81 10.18
C ARG A 39 -22.25 22.42 9.67
N LYS A 40 -22.19 21.96 8.42
CA LYS A 40 -20.94 21.70 7.72
C LYS A 40 -20.19 23.02 7.72
N MET A 41 -19.29 23.21 8.69
CA MET A 41 -18.36 24.32 8.66
C MET A 41 -17.58 24.13 7.38
N SER A 42 -17.83 25.00 6.40
CA SER A 42 -17.03 25.05 5.19
C SER A 42 -15.59 25.21 5.64
N ARG A 43 -14.73 24.26 5.27
CA ARG A 43 -13.31 24.34 5.59
C ARG A 43 -12.79 25.68 5.10
N ALA A 44 -12.12 26.42 5.97
CA ALA A 44 -11.52 27.69 5.59
C ALA A 44 -10.58 27.46 4.40
N LYS A 45 -10.69 28.30 3.36
CA LYS A 45 -9.83 28.24 2.17
C LYS A 45 -8.36 28.45 2.57
N TYR A 46 -7.44 27.91 1.77
CA TYR A 46 -6.02 28.22 1.93
C TYR A 46 -5.78 29.69 1.61
N SER A 47 -4.95 30.32 2.44
CA SER A 47 -4.49 31.69 2.22
C SER A 47 -3.27 31.69 1.31
N ARG A 48 -3.05 32.82 0.61
CA ARG A 48 -1.87 32.98 -0.25
C ARG A 48 -0.55 32.82 0.50
N ALA A 49 -0.52 33.19 1.79
CA ALA A 49 0.65 33.01 2.65
C ALA A 49 0.92 31.52 2.96
N GLU A 50 -0.12 30.71 3.13
CA GLU A 50 0.02 29.25 3.28
C GLU A 50 0.53 28.63 1.96
N ASP A 51 0.03 29.08 0.81
CA ASP A 51 0.49 28.60 -0.50
C ASP A 51 1.99 28.82 -0.70
N ILE A 52 2.48 30.02 -0.38
CA ILE A 52 3.89 30.37 -0.50
C ILE A 52 4.76 29.50 0.42
N GLN A 53 4.30 29.22 1.65
CA GLN A 53 5.02 28.34 2.58
C GLN A 53 5.12 26.90 2.05
N ILE A 54 4.04 26.37 1.48
CA ILE A 54 4.03 25.05 0.85
C ILE A 54 5.00 25.02 -0.34
N LEU A 55 4.94 26.02 -1.22
CA LEU A 55 5.80 26.09 -2.41
C LEU A 55 7.28 26.19 -2.03
N ASN A 56 7.63 27.07 -1.09
CA ASN A 56 9.01 27.22 -0.63
C ASN A 56 9.55 25.95 0.04
N PHE A 57 8.73 25.26 0.84
CA PHE A 57 9.11 23.98 1.43
C PHE A 57 9.44 22.94 0.35
N LEU A 58 8.61 22.83 -0.69
CA LEU A 58 8.82 21.87 -1.79
C LEU A 58 10.01 22.21 -2.69
N LEU A 59 10.25 23.50 -2.94
CA LEU A 59 11.43 23.95 -3.69
C LEU A 59 12.72 23.71 -2.91
N GLY A 60 12.68 23.79 -1.58
CA GLY A 60 13.83 23.45 -0.72
C GLY A 60 14.17 21.96 -0.68
N GLN A 61 13.25 21.08 -1.08
CA GLN A 61 13.44 19.62 -1.12
C GLN A 61 13.71 19.10 -2.55
N GLU A 62 14.17 19.97 -3.45
CA GLU A 62 14.47 19.63 -4.84
C GLU A 62 15.49 18.47 -4.93
N GLY A 63 15.00 17.31 -5.37
CA GLY A 63 15.75 16.04 -5.42
C GLY A 63 14.96 14.87 -4.83
N ASN A 64 14.16 15.12 -3.79
CA ASN A 64 13.47 14.07 -3.03
C ASN A 64 11.97 13.90 -3.37
N LEU A 65 11.41 14.77 -4.20
CA LEU A 65 10.00 14.76 -4.56
C LEU A 65 9.54 13.47 -5.25
N ARG A 66 10.46 12.77 -5.94
CA ARG A 66 10.16 11.51 -6.62
C ARG A 66 10.14 10.31 -5.66
N MET A 67 10.74 10.42 -4.47
CA MET A 67 10.97 9.28 -3.57
C MET A 67 10.12 9.29 -2.29
N GLN A 68 9.40 10.37 -1.95
CA GLN A 68 8.88 10.52 -0.57
C GLN A 68 7.35 10.53 -0.38
N GLY A 69 6.54 10.14 -1.36
CA GLY A 69 5.11 9.78 -1.16
C GLY A 69 4.34 10.63 -0.13
N ASN A 70 3.82 10.00 0.94
CA ASN A 70 3.17 10.68 2.06
C ASN A 70 4.16 11.32 3.06
N LYS A 71 5.40 10.79 3.15
CA LYS A 71 6.40 11.22 4.15
C LYS A 71 6.74 12.70 4.01
N LEU A 72 6.92 13.19 2.79
CA LEU A 72 7.18 14.61 2.51
C LEU A 72 6.12 15.53 3.12
N TRP A 73 4.84 15.13 3.03
CA TRP A 73 3.72 15.92 3.56
C TRP A 73 3.60 15.81 5.08
N GLN A 74 3.92 14.65 5.64
CA GLN A 74 4.00 14.47 7.09
C GLN A 74 5.15 15.30 7.68
N GLU A 75 6.30 15.36 7.01
CA GLU A 75 7.42 16.23 7.37
C GLU A 75 7.03 17.71 7.31
N ALA A 76 6.29 18.13 6.29
CA ALA A 76 5.75 19.48 6.19
C ALA A 76 4.82 19.83 7.37
N GLU A 77 3.94 18.90 7.77
CA GLU A 77 3.05 19.07 8.93
C GLU A 77 3.83 19.10 10.25
N ASN A 78 4.81 18.21 10.40
CA ASN A 78 5.70 18.19 11.57
C ASN A 78 6.53 19.48 11.68
N ALA A 79 6.97 20.03 10.56
CA ALA A 79 7.62 21.33 10.47
C ALA A 79 6.66 22.51 10.67
N LYS A 80 5.35 22.26 10.81
CA LYS A 80 4.28 23.24 11.04
C LYS A 80 4.29 24.38 10.02
N ILE A 81 4.56 24.07 8.75
CA ILE A 81 4.56 25.09 7.68
C ILE A 81 3.17 25.71 7.45
N THR A 82 2.11 25.01 7.87
CA THR A 82 0.76 25.55 7.97
C THR A 82 0.07 24.96 9.20
N SER A 83 -1.09 25.51 9.57
CA SER A 83 -1.96 24.94 10.62
C SER A 83 -2.81 23.76 10.13
N ARG A 84 -2.58 23.28 8.90
CA ARG A 84 -3.42 22.29 8.22
C ARG A 84 -2.79 20.91 8.28
N SER A 85 -3.65 19.90 8.24
CA SER A 85 -3.18 18.52 8.20
C SER A 85 -2.42 18.21 6.91
N TRP A 86 -1.45 17.30 6.95
CA TRP A 86 -0.68 16.86 5.77
C TRP A 86 -1.56 16.42 4.59
N GLN A 87 -2.68 15.74 4.85
CA GLN A 87 -3.63 15.29 3.83
C GLN A 87 -4.27 16.46 3.08
N SER A 88 -4.65 17.51 3.83
CA SER A 88 -5.23 18.73 3.28
C SER A 88 -4.21 19.48 2.43
N MET A 89 -2.95 19.59 2.89
CA MET A 89 -1.88 20.25 2.14
C MET A 89 -1.60 19.53 0.81
N ARG A 90 -1.49 18.19 0.86
CA ARG A 90 -1.27 17.35 -0.33
C ARG A 90 -2.38 17.52 -1.37
N GLU A 91 -3.63 17.51 -0.91
CA GLU A 91 -4.78 17.64 -1.81
C GLU A 91 -4.89 19.06 -2.41
N HIS A 92 -4.64 20.09 -1.60
CA HIS A 92 -4.59 21.48 -2.05
C HIS A 92 -3.50 21.69 -3.10
N PHE A 93 -2.30 21.17 -2.84
CA PHE A 93 -1.21 21.23 -3.80
C PHE A 93 -1.58 20.57 -5.13
N ARG A 94 -2.15 19.37 -5.09
CA ARG A 94 -2.55 18.62 -6.30
C ARG A 94 -3.59 19.37 -7.13
N LYS A 95 -4.50 20.09 -6.49
CA LYS A 95 -5.61 20.79 -7.17
C LYS A 95 -5.27 22.20 -7.62
N GLU A 96 -4.57 22.96 -6.79
CA GLU A 96 -4.44 24.41 -6.96
C GLU A 96 -2.99 24.85 -7.20
N LEU A 97 -1.99 24.24 -6.53
CA LEU A 97 -0.60 24.74 -6.58
C LEU A 97 0.31 24.02 -7.58
N HIS A 98 -0.10 22.86 -8.13
CA HIS A 98 0.77 22.05 -8.98
C HIS A 98 1.28 22.81 -10.22
N ALA A 99 0.42 23.60 -10.89
CA ALA A 99 0.83 24.39 -12.05
C ALA A 99 1.83 25.49 -11.68
N GLU A 100 1.56 26.24 -10.61
CA GLU A 100 2.45 27.29 -10.12
C GLU A 100 3.81 26.73 -9.66
N TYR A 101 3.80 25.57 -9.03
CA TYR A 101 5.01 24.87 -8.62
C TYR A 101 5.91 24.51 -9.82
N GLN A 102 5.34 23.94 -10.88
CA GLN A 102 6.11 23.60 -12.09
C GLN A 102 6.72 24.85 -12.74
N ASP A 103 5.97 25.95 -12.79
CA ASP A 103 6.45 27.24 -13.30
C ASP A 103 7.62 27.78 -12.47
N LEU A 104 7.49 27.79 -11.14
CA LEU A 104 8.55 28.27 -10.24
C LEU A 104 9.80 27.40 -10.34
N ARG A 105 9.62 26.08 -10.36
CA ARG A 105 10.71 25.12 -10.54
C ARG A 105 11.45 25.36 -11.85
N ASN A 106 10.75 25.52 -12.96
CA ASN A 106 11.36 25.80 -14.26
C ASN A 106 12.12 27.14 -14.26
N ARG A 107 11.60 28.17 -13.60
CA ARG A 107 12.30 29.46 -13.47
C ARG A 107 13.56 29.35 -12.60
N ASN A 108 13.51 28.60 -11.49
CA ASN A 108 14.67 28.40 -10.62
C ASN A 108 15.77 27.58 -11.31
N LEU A 109 15.40 26.55 -12.08
CA LEU A 109 16.35 25.77 -12.90
C LEU A 109 17.11 26.63 -13.92
N THR A 110 16.49 27.68 -14.45
CA THR A 110 17.15 28.60 -15.40
C THR A 110 18.05 29.64 -14.74
N LYS A 111 17.99 29.81 -13.41
CA LYS A 111 18.71 30.86 -12.68
C LYS A 111 19.88 30.37 -11.86
N VAL A 112 20.03 29.06 -11.65
CA VAL A 112 21.26 28.53 -11.07
C VAL A 112 22.30 28.56 -12.21
N PRO A 113 23.33 29.42 -12.14
CA PRO A 113 24.46 29.27 -13.04
C PRO A 113 24.98 27.86 -12.79
N SER A 114 25.01 27.03 -13.83
CA SER A 114 25.74 25.75 -13.79
C SER A 114 27.00 26.01 -12.98
N PRO A 115 27.26 25.29 -11.88
CA PRO A 115 28.50 25.45 -11.16
C PRO A 115 29.60 25.22 -12.20
N LYS A 116 30.20 26.32 -12.67
CA LYS A 116 31.51 26.26 -13.29
C LYS A 116 32.35 25.80 -12.13
N TYR A 117 32.64 24.51 -12.10
CA TYR A 117 33.66 23.96 -11.24
C TYR A 117 34.87 24.85 -11.45
N ALA A 118 35.09 25.74 -10.50
CA ALA A 118 36.36 26.39 -10.34
C ALA A 118 37.29 25.23 -10.03
N THR A 119 38.12 24.88 -11.02
CA THR A 119 39.28 24.01 -10.82
C THR A 119 40.08 24.64 -9.68
N SER A 120 39.84 24.16 -8.47
CA SER A 120 40.72 24.38 -7.34
C SER A 120 41.95 23.55 -7.63
N GLU A 121 42.93 24.20 -8.26
CA GLU A 121 44.31 23.76 -8.24
C GLU A 121 44.73 23.56 -6.78
N GLN A 122 45.25 22.35 -6.53
CA GLN A 122 46.16 21.99 -5.44
C GLN A 122 45.53 21.75 -4.05
N GLN A 123 45.02 20.54 -3.88
CA GLN A 123 45.55 19.60 -2.89
C GLN A 123 45.41 18.18 -3.47
N GLU A 124 46.47 17.68 -4.11
CA GLU A 124 46.65 16.25 -4.43
C GLU A 124 46.81 15.49 -3.10
N GLU A 125 45.70 15.12 -2.48
CA GLU A 125 45.64 13.81 -1.83
C GLU A 125 45.35 12.79 -2.94
N THR A 126 46.31 11.90 -3.17
CA THR A 126 46.15 10.71 -4.00
C THR A 126 45.00 9.87 -3.47
N ILE A 127 43.78 10.16 -3.92
CA ILE A 127 42.62 9.28 -3.77
C ILE A 127 42.81 8.17 -4.80
N ASP A 128 42.91 6.94 -4.30
CA ASP A 128 43.17 5.73 -5.06
C ASP A 128 42.06 5.53 -6.13
N GLU A 129 42.36 5.87 -7.38
CA GLU A 129 41.45 5.79 -8.54
C GLU A 129 40.93 4.37 -8.82
N HIS A 130 41.43 3.36 -8.10
CA HIS A 130 40.95 1.99 -8.19
C HIS A 130 39.60 1.77 -7.46
N SER A 131 39.19 2.63 -6.53
CA SER A 131 37.97 2.40 -5.75
C SER A 131 36.67 2.83 -6.45
N ALA A 132 36.69 3.81 -7.36
CA ALA A 132 35.48 4.31 -8.01
C ALA A 132 34.95 3.38 -9.12
N ASN A 133 35.82 2.55 -9.70
CA ASN A 133 35.46 1.67 -10.82
C ASN A 133 34.77 0.36 -10.36
N GLU A 134 34.94 -0.04 -9.09
CA GLU A 134 34.28 -1.23 -8.53
C GLU A 134 32.81 -0.98 -8.16
N GLU A 135 32.46 0.25 -7.73
CA GLU A 135 31.08 0.59 -7.37
C GLU A 135 30.16 0.66 -8.61
N GLU A 136 30.63 1.24 -9.72
CA GLU A 136 29.84 1.37 -10.95
C GLU A 136 29.53 -0.01 -11.57
N LYS A 137 30.50 -0.93 -11.51
CA LYS A 137 30.31 -2.33 -11.94
C LYS A 137 29.27 -3.07 -11.10
N THR A 138 29.22 -2.80 -9.79
CA THR A 138 28.29 -3.44 -8.86
C THR A 138 26.85 -2.98 -9.06
N ILE A 139 26.64 -1.69 -9.35
CA ILE A 139 25.32 -1.13 -9.65
C ILE A 139 24.75 -1.71 -10.94
N GLY A 140 25.58 -1.81 -11.99
CA GLY A 140 25.17 -2.39 -13.27
C GLY A 140 24.69 -3.84 -13.16
N GLN A 141 25.43 -4.68 -12.43
CA GLN A 141 25.05 -6.08 -12.21
C GLN A 141 23.73 -6.22 -11.45
N THR A 142 23.50 -5.35 -10.46
CA THR A 142 22.27 -5.36 -9.65
C THR A 142 21.03 -4.99 -10.48
N LEU A 143 21.14 -4.00 -11.37
CA LEU A 143 20.05 -3.57 -12.24
C LEU A 143 19.65 -4.65 -13.25
N VAL A 144 20.64 -5.28 -13.89
CA VAL A 144 20.39 -6.38 -14.84
C VAL A 144 19.70 -7.55 -14.13
N ALA A 145 20.14 -7.93 -12.93
CA ALA A 145 19.50 -8.98 -12.14
C ALA A 145 18.04 -8.64 -11.75
N LYS A 146 17.76 -7.38 -11.39
CA LYS A 146 16.39 -6.91 -11.07
C LYS A 146 15.49 -7.00 -12.31
N GLN A 147 15.99 -6.59 -13.47
CA GLN A 147 15.25 -6.63 -14.73
C GLN A 147 14.94 -8.08 -15.16
N THR A 148 15.92 -8.97 -15.08
CA THR A 148 15.74 -10.40 -15.40
C THR A 148 14.70 -11.07 -14.49
N ARG A 149 14.74 -10.79 -13.17
CA ARG A 149 13.72 -11.33 -12.24
C ARG A 149 12.32 -10.82 -12.56
N GLN A 150 12.19 -9.56 -12.95
CA GLN A 150 10.89 -8.97 -13.32
C GLN A 150 10.33 -9.58 -14.60
N THR A 151 11.17 -9.81 -15.62
CA THR A 151 10.74 -10.42 -16.88
C THR A 151 10.34 -11.89 -16.69
N GLU A 152 11.09 -12.64 -15.88
CA GLU A 152 10.73 -14.02 -15.51
C GLU A 152 9.41 -14.09 -14.73
N SER A 153 9.21 -13.20 -13.75
CA SER A 153 7.96 -13.14 -12.99
C SER A 153 6.77 -12.82 -13.89
N MET A 154 6.93 -11.89 -14.83
CA MET A 154 5.90 -11.54 -15.80
C MET A 154 5.57 -12.68 -16.76
N LYS A 155 6.59 -13.42 -17.23
CA LYS A 155 6.40 -14.60 -18.06
C LYS A 155 5.64 -15.70 -17.31
N GLN A 156 5.95 -15.93 -16.04
CA GLN A 156 5.21 -16.89 -15.20
C GLN A 156 3.73 -16.52 -15.09
N VAL A 157 3.40 -15.23 -14.93
CA VAL A 157 2.00 -14.77 -14.92
C VAL A 157 1.31 -15.06 -16.25
N GLU A 158 1.97 -14.82 -17.38
CA GLU A 158 1.41 -15.12 -18.71
C GLU A 158 1.20 -16.62 -18.94
N ASP A 159 2.11 -17.46 -18.47
CA ASP A 159 1.98 -18.92 -18.52
C ASP A 159 0.74 -19.38 -17.75
N ILE A 160 0.54 -18.88 -16.53
CA ILE A 160 -0.63 -19.19 -15.70
C ILE A 160 -1.92 -18.66 -16.34
N MET A 161 -1.89 -17.48 -16.96
CA MET A 161 -3.05 -16.96 -17.70
C MET A 161 -3.47 -17.89 -18.84
N ARG A 162 -2.49 -18.39 -19.62
CA ARG A 162 -2.75 -19.35 -20.71
C ARG A 162 -3.32 -20.66 -20.18
N GLU A 163 -2.75 -21.19 -19.10
CA GLU A 163 -3.17 -22.46 -18.49
C GLU A 163 -4.57 -22.38 -17.88
N THR A 164 -4.83 -21.34 -17.07
CA THR A 164 -6.07 -21.22 -16.30
C THR A 164 -7.20 -20.52 -17.05
N LYS A 165 -6.90 -19.90 -18.21
CA LYS A 165 -7.83 -19.05 -18.97
C LYS A 165 -8.42 -17.91 -18.13
N ARG A 166 -7.62 -17.34 -17.23
CA ARG A 166 -8.00 -16.22 -16.34
C ARG A 166 -7.32 -14.92 -16.77
N SER A 167 -7.88 -13.79 -16.33
CA SER A 167 -7.29 -12.48 -16.60
C SER A 167 -6.00 -12.27 -15.80
N LYS A 168 -5.09 -11.44 -16.31
CA LYS A 168 -3.86 -11.03 -15.61
C LYS A 168 -4.14 -10.56 -14.18
N HIS A 169 -5.21 -9.78 -14.01
CA HIS A 169 -5.61 -9.26 -12.70
C HIS A 169 -5.98 -10.39 -11.72
N ALA A 170 -6.73 -11.39 -12.17
CA ALA A 170 -7.09 -12.54 -11.32
C ALA A 170 -5.86 -13.37 -10.92
N VAL A 171 -4.90 -13.54 -11.83
CA VAL A 171 -3.64 -14.25 -11.54
C VAL A 171 -2.79 -13.49 -10.51
N ILE A 172 -2.60 -12.19 -10.70
CA ILE A 172 -1.87 -11.33 -9.76
C ILE A 172 -2.55 -11.36 -8.39
N HIS A 173 -3.88 -11.23 -8.34
CA HIS A 173 -4.63 -11.25 -7.09
C HIS A 173 -4.50 -12.59 -6.36
N ALA A 174 -4.59 -13.72 -7.09
CA ALA A 174 -4.36 -15.04 -6.49
C ALA A 174 -2.93 -15.16 -5.95
N GLY A 175 -1.93 -14.68 -6.69
CA GLY A 175 -0.54 -14.61 -6.21
C GLY A 175 -0.39 -13.83 -4.91
N ILE A 176 -1.06 -12.67 -4.81
CA ILE A 176 -1.08 -11.83 -3.59
C ILE A 176 -1.68 -12.59 -2.41
N ILE A 177 -2.80 -13.29 -2.60
CA ILE A 177 -3.48 -14.02 -1.53
C ILE A 177 -2.63 -15.17 -0.96
N PHE A 178 -1.73 -15.76 -1.77
CA PHE A 178 -0.93 -16.92 -1.40
C PHE A 178 0.56 -16.60 -1.19
N ASN A 179 0.91 -15.37 -0.78
CA ASN A 179 2.31 -14.96 -0.50
C ASN A 179 3.27 -15.16 -1.68
N GLY A 180 2.77 -15.04 -2.91
CA GLY A 180 3.57 -15.31 -4.11
C GLY A 180 3.77 -16.79 -4.45
N LYS A 181 3.15 -17.73 -3.71
CA LYS A 181 3.19 -19.17 -4.00
C LYS A 181 2.29 -19.47 -5.20
N MET A 182 2.85 -19.40 -6.41
CA MET A 182 2.11 -19.48 -7.67
C MET A 182 1.43 -20.85 -7.88
N GLU A 183 1.96 -21.92 -7.30
CA GLU A 183 1.38 -23.26 -7.39
C GLU A 183 0.00 -23.32 -6.72
N LEU A 184 -0.14 -22.69 -5.55
CA LEU A 184 -1.41 -22.57 -4.83
C LEU A 184 -2.37 -21.64 -5.58
N ALA A 185 -1.86 -20.55 -6.16
CA ALA A 185 -2.65 -19.66 -6.98
C ALA A 185 -3.23 -20.38 -8.20
N VAL A 186 -2.47 -21.25 -8.87
CA VAL A 186 -2.95 -22.06 -10.00
C VAL A 186 -4.07 -23.01 -9.56
N GLN A 187 -3.89 -23.77 -8.47
CA GLN A 187 -4.93 -24.66 -7.93
C GLN A 187 -6.23 -23.90 -7.62
N TYR A 188 -6.09 -22.74 -6.97
CA TYR A 188 -7.21 -21.84 -6.68
C TYR A 188 -7.93 -21.38 -7.95
N LEU A 189 -7.20 -20.95 -8.97
CA LEU A 189 -7.77 -20.45 -10.23
C LEU A 189 -8.45 -21.55 -11.07
N LYS A 190 -7.99 -22.79 -10.95
CA LYS A 190 -8.61 -23.99 -11.53
C LYS A 190 -9.89 -24.42 -10.78
N GLY A 191 -10.12 -23.90 -9.58
CA GLY A 191 -11.25 -24.30 -8.73
C GLY A 191 -11.01 -25.61 -7.97
N GLU A 192 -9.75 -26.03 -7.85
CA GLU A 192 -9.32 -27.19 -7.07
C GLU A 192 -9.26 -26.81 -5.58
N LEU A 193 -10.43 -26.54 -4.99
CA LEU A 193 -10.54 -26.06 -3.61
C LEU A 193 -10.40 -27.22 -2.63
N SER A 194 -9.30 -27.25 -1.89
CA SER A 194 -9.13 -28.11 -0.71
C SER A 194 -9.26 -27.27 0.58
N ASP A 195 -9.65 -27.93 1.68
CA ASP A 195 -9.71 -27.28 3.01
C ASP A 195 -8.33 -26.78 3.46
N GLU A 196 -7.26 -27.42 2.98
CA GLU A 196 -5.90 -26.97 3.20
C GLU A 196 -5.60 -25.69 2.42
N LEU A 197 -5.97 -25.63 1.13
CA LEU A 197 -5.80 -24.44 0.30
C LEU A 197 -6.55 -23.24 0.89
N LEU A 198 -7.80 -23.42 1.31
CA LEU A 198 -8.58 -22.35 1.94
C LEU A 198 -7.95 -21.84 3.24
N ARG A 199 -7.29 -22.71 4.01
CA ARG A 199 -6.54 -22.33 5.23
C ARG A 199 -5.22 -21.61 4.95
N THR A 200 -4.75 -21.57 3.71
CA THR A 200 -3.55 -20.82 3.32
C THR A 200 -3.85 -19.45 2.68
N GLN A 201 -5.11 -19.20 2.30
CA GLN A 201 -5.54 -17.93 1.71
C GLN A 201 -5.58 -16.81 2.76
N TRP A 202 -4.88 -15.70 2.50
CA TRP A 202 -4.95 -14.49 3.30
C TRP A 202 -6.13 -13.60 2.89
N SER A 203 -6.85 -13.07 3.88
CA SER A 203 -7.91 -12.10 3.68
C SER A 203 -7.38 -10.67 3.76
N PHE A 204 -8.12 -9.75 3.14
CA PHE A 204 -7.80 -8.33 3.20
C PHE A 204 -7.78 -7.78 4.64
N ALA A 205 -8.67 -8.26 5.52
CA ALA A 205 -8.72 -7.81 6.90
C ALA A 205 -7.47 -8.23 7.70
N GLU A 206 -6.97 -9.44 7.46
CA GLU A 206 -5.71 -9.91 8.06
C GLU A 206 -4.53 -9.07 7.56
N ASP A 207 -4.44 -8.81 6.25
CA ASP A 207 -3.37 -7.97 5.68
C ASP A 207 -3.39 -6.56 6.24
N MET A 208 -4.56 -5.92 6.29
CA MET A 208 -4.70 -4.57 6.84
C MET A 208 -4.25 -4.50 8.29
N TYR A 209 -4.62 -5.49 9.12
CA TYR A 209 -4.18 -5.57 10.50
C TYR A 209 -2.65 -5.67 10.61
N LEU A 210 -2.01 -6.53 9.81
CA LEU A 210 -0.54 -6.68 9.79
C LEU A 210 0.19 -5.40 9.32
N ILE A 211 -0.45 -4.55 8.53
CA ILE A 211 0.09 -3.27 8.06
C ILE A 211 -0.05 -2.18 9.12
N GLU A 212 -1.22 -2.07 9.75
CA GLU A 212 -1.54 -1.02 10.71
C GLU A 212 -0.79 -1.20 12.04
N GLU A 213 -0.68 -2.43 12.54
CA GLU A 213 -0.06 -2.77 13.84
C GLU A 213 1.39 -3.27 13.70
N ASN A 214 2.18 -2.66 12.81
CA ASN A 214 3.50 -3.15 12.40
C ASN A 214 4.45 -3.44 13.58
N GLU A 215 4.59 -2.50 14.51
CA GLU A 215 5.53 -2.61 15.64
C GLU A 215 5.12 -3.75 16.57
N THR A 216 3.88 -3.74 17.09
CA THR A 216 3.37 -4.79 17.98
C THR A 216 3.42 -6.18 17.35
N VAL A 217 3.07 -6.30 16.07
CA VAL A 217 3.14 -7.58 15.35
C VAL A 217 4.59 -8.04 15.23
N ARG A 218 5.53 -7.14 14.93
CA ARG A 218 6.95 -7.45 14.83
C ARG A 218 7.52 -7.96 16.15
N ASP A 219 7.23 -7.28 17.25
CA ASP A 219 7.77 -7.61 18.58
C ASP A 219 7.31 -9.02 19.02
N VAL A 220 6.03 -9.33 18.80
CA VAL A 220 5.47 -10.66 19.06
C VAL A 220 6.10 -11.74 18.16
N LEU A 221 6.23 -11.46 16.87
CA LEU A 221 6.66 -12.47 15.90
C LEU A 221 8.17 -12.77 16.02
N PHE A 222 9.01 -11.74 16.20
CA PHE A 222 10.46 -11.85 16.10
C PHE A 222 11.19 -11.67 17.43
N GLU A 223 10.66 -10.88 18.36
CA GLU A 223 11.33 -10.56 19.63
C GLU A 223 10.87 -11.46 20.80
N GLY A 224 9.85 -12.29 20.55
CA GLY A 224 9.36 -13.28 21.51
C GLY A 224 8.42 -12.70 22.55
N GLU A 225 7.90 -11.50 22.33
CA GLU A 225 6.88 -10.91 23.20
C GLU A 225 5.59 -11.74 23.18
N LYS A 226 4.85 -11.67 24.30
CA LYS A 226 3.56 -12.35 24.40
C LYS A 226 2.50 -11.50 23.69
N PRO A 227 1.72 -12.07 22.76
CA PRO A 227 0.65 -11.33 22.10
C PRO A 227 -0.43 -10.94 23.12
N THR A 228 -0.67 -9.64 23.27
CA THR A 228 -1.74 -9.08 24.10
C THR A 228 -3.00 -8.82 23.29
N ASP A 229 -2.85 -8.53 22.00
CA ASP A 229 -3.97 -8.30 21.10
C ASP A 229 -4.69 -9.61 20.75
N LYS A 230 -6.00 -9.63 20.96
CA LYS A 230 -6.84 -10.81 20.74
C LYS A 230 -6.84 -11.25 19.28
N PHE A 231 -6.87 -10.31 18.33
CA PHE A 231 -6.91 -10.64 16.92
C PHE A 231 -5.61 -11.32 16.48
N LEU A 232 -4.46 -10.83 16.91
CA LEU A 232 -3.17 -11.47 16.63
C LEU A 232 -3.05 -12.87 17.26
N VAL A 233 -3.56 -13.06 18.49
CA VAL A 233 -3.64 -14.38 19.14
C VAL A 233 -4.48 -15.35 18.28
N ASP A 234 -5.69 -14.94 17.90
CA ASP A 234 -6.60 -15.76 17.11
C ASP A 234 -6.00 -16.09 15.73
N LEU A 235 -5.30 -15.13 15.12
CA LEU A 235 -4.62 -15.28 13.84
C LEU A 235 -3.45 -16.27 13.92
N ILE A 236 -2.56 -16.12 14.93
CA ILE A 236 -1.45 -17.04 15.19
C ILE A 236 -1.97 -18.45 15.50
N HIS A 237 -3.03 -18.58 16.28
CA HIS A 237 -3.65 -19.87 16.56
C HIS A 237 -4.21 -20.53 15.29
N THR A 238 -4.85 -19.74 14.42
CA THR A 238 -5.49 -20.25 13.21
C THR A 238 -4.50 -20.60 12.10
N ARG A 239 -3.45 -19.78 11.92
CA ARG A 239 -2.50 -19.89 10.79
C ARG A 239 -1.15 -20.51 11.19
N GLY A 240 -0.80 -20.47 12.47
CA GLY A 240 0.53 -20.77 12.97
C GLY A 240 1.45 -19.55 12.91
N LYS A 241 2.30 -19.39 13.93
CA LYS A 241 3.21 -18.24 14.08
C LYS A 241 4.09 -18.01 12.85
N GLN A 242 4.67 -19.07 12.29
CA GLN A 242 5.55 -18.96 11.12
C GLN A 242 4.82 -18.44 9.88
N ALA A 243 3.59 -18.89 9.62
CA ALA A 243 2.85 -18.42 8.46
C ALA A 243 2.52 -16.92 8.55
N VAL A 244 2.21 -16.45 9.77
CA VAL A 244 2.00 -15.02 10.04
C VAL A 244 3.29 -14.23 9.84
N ALA A 245 4.43 -14.73 10.33
CA ALA A 245 5.74 -14.12 10.10
C ALA A 245 6.10 -14.04 8.60
N ASP A 246 5.93 -15.13 7.86
CA ASP A 246 6.18 -15.16 6.41
C ASP A 246 5.29 -14.14 5.67
N ARG A 247 4.02 -14.03 6.06
CA ARG A 247 3.09 -13.03 5.48
C ARG A 247 3.54 -11.61 5.80
N PHE A 248 3.87 -11.35 7.06
CA PHE A 248 4.32 -10.05 7.52
C PHE A 248 5.56 -9.59 6.75
N GLU A 249 6.57 -10.45 6.60
CA GLU A 249 7.75 -10.14 5.81
C GLU A 249 7.42 -9.90 4.34
N TRP A 250 6.53 -10.70 3.74
CA TRP A 250 6.13 -10.57 2.35
C TRP A 250 5.46 -9.21 2.05
N ILE A 251 4.58 -8.76 2.95
CA ILE A 251 3.93 -7.44 2.86
C ILE A 251 4.99 -6.32 2.89
N HIS A 252 5.92 -6.38 3.84
CA HIS A 252 6.89 -5.32 4.06
C HIS A 252 8.04 -5.30 3.04
N ARG A 253 8.42 -6.47 2.50
CA ARG A 253 9.37 -6.55 1.39
C ARG A 253 8.82 -5.84 0.15
N SER A 254 7.56 -6.10 -0.17
CA SER A 254 6.87 -5.49 -1.33
C SER A 254 6.79 -3.96 -1.22
N ALA A 255 6.63 -3.43 0.00
CA ALA A 255 6.65 -2.00 0.26
C ALA A 255 8.04 -1.38 0.04
N ASN A 256 9.10 -2.05 0.50
CA ASN A 256 10.48 -1.57 0.35
C ASN A 256 10.96 -1.61 -1.10
N ASP A 257 10.59 -2.64 -1.85
CA ASP A 257 10.96 -2.75 -3.29
C ASP A 257 10.29 -1.67 -4.14
N SER A 258 9.12 -1.18 -3.73
CA SER A 258 8.40 -0.09 -4.40
C SER A 258 8.99 1.29 -4.11
N ALA A 259 9.72 1.44 -3.00
CA ALA A 259 10.34 2.70 -2.58
C ALA A 259 11.73 2.95 -3.21
N ARG A 260 12.31 1.95 -3.89
CA ARG A 260 13.63 1.97 -4.54
C ARG A 260 13.52 1.99 -6.07
#